data_AF-A0A1Y4CIX8-F1
#
_entry.id   AF-A0A1Y4CIX8-F1
#
_cell.length_a   1.000
_cell.length_b   1.000
_cell.length_c   1.000
_cell.angle_alpha   90.00
_cell.angle_beta   90.00
_cell.angle_gamma   90.00
#
_symmetry.space_group_name_H-M   'P 1'
#
loop_
_entity.id
_entity.type
_entity.pdbx_description
1 polymer ?
#
loop_
_entity_poly.entity_id
_entity_poly.type
_entity_poly.pdbx_seq_one_letter_code
_entity_poly.pdbx_strand_id
1 'polypeptide(L)'
;MHSISYFWRLSRTIYGPRNFQENKRAVVFFVRAVTNRSLFEELYSFFDAYEPMKGFFDRQDPDFQEVMTRVFLFKNSTMRQRLDALLHHFTILRTMFSDEVIHELYWGKGYTLWKSPDASLPLEARLIFDTGQRKEGFLSLYLYHEGEMIYHFNFRFDYNADGAPSMYIGTIQGSKHGLETTKALTKKLFGYRPKNFILYLMRIFVQTLGIRDMYAITDEGFYTNSHLLRGNRSKKTNFDDFWNDEGAVADGKEQWYIRLPIEEKRRKYDEIKSQKRNLFRKRYLLMDTIVPAYIEAIRGLFREGFAPVPSAVDEAAIVDKPADYDPIEAPKE
;
A
#
# COMPACT_ATOMS: atom_id res chain seq x y z
N MET A 1 -31.36 11.55 -4.42
CA MET A 1 -30.79 11.59 -3.07
C MET A 1 -31.48 10.57 -2.17
N HIS A 2 -30.72 9.70 -1.51
CA HIS A 2 -31.14 8.66 -0.56
C HIS A 2 -31.83 9.22 0.69
N SER A 3 -32.92 8.61 1.15
CA SER A 3 -33.75 9.14 2.24
C SER A 3 -33.08 9.06 3.63
N ILE A 4 -33.62 9.79 4.61
CA ILE A 4 -33.17 9.68 6.02
C ILE A 4 -33.30 8.24 6.53
N SER A 5 -34.39 7.55 6.17
CA SER A 5 -34.61 6.16 6.55
C SER A 5 -33.60 5.20 5.92
N TYR A 6 -33.08 5.51 4.71
CA TYR A 6 -31.97 4.77 4.12
C TYR A 6 -30.72 4.84 5.01
N PHE A 7 -30.26 6.05 5.39
CA PHE A 7 -29.06 6.20 6.22
C PHE A 7 -29.22 5.60 7.62
N TRP A 8 -30.44 5.59 8.17
CA TRP A 8 -30.71 4.88 9.41
C TRP A 8 -30.54 3.37 9.24
N ARG A 9 -31.11 2.77 8.20
CA ARG A 9 -30.94 1.33 7.93
C ARG A 9 -29.47 0.99 7.68
N LEU A 10 -28.78 1.79 6.87
CA LEU A 10 -27.36 1.60 6.58
C LEU A 10 -26.50 1.60 7.85
N SER A 11 -26.72 2.55 8.77
CA SER A 11 -25.96 2.58 10.02
C SER A 11 -26.19 1.34 10.89
N ARG A 12 -27.40 0.75 10.82
CA ARG A 12 -27.73 -0.51 11.49
C ARG A 12 -27.12 -1.71 10.80
N THR A 13 -26.99 -1.70 9.48
CA THR A 13 -26.28 -2.73 8.72
C THR A 13 -24.80 -2.77 9.10
N ILE A 14 -24.12 -1.62 9.10
CA ILE A 14 -22.68 -1.52 9.40
C ILE A 14 -22.37 -1.92 10.85
N TYR A 15 -23.12 -1.38 11.83
CA TYR A 15 -22.73 -1.55 13.25
C TYR A 15 -23.51 -2.64 13.99
N GLY A 16 -24.73 -2.97 13.55
CA GLY A 16 -25.66 -3.86 14.25
C GLY A 16 -26.00 -3.42 15.69
N PRO A 17 -27.14 -3.85 16.26
CA PRO A 17 -27.40 -3.64 17.69
C PRO A 17 -26.65 -4.70 18.52
N ARG A 18 -25.32 -4.68 18.49
CA ARG A 18 -24.48 -5.69 19.17
C ARG A 18 -24.17 -5.34 20.62
N ASN A 19 -23.92 -4.07 20.90
CA ASN A 19 -23.68 -3.55 22.25
C ASN A 19 -23.88 -2.02 22.28
N PHE A 20 -23.79 -1.41 23.47
CA PHE A 20 -23.94 0.04 23.65
C PHE A 20 -22.95 0.87 22.81
N GLN A 21 -21.70 0.41 22.69
CA GLN A 21 -20.68 1.13 21.91
C GLN A 21 -21.01 1.12 20.41
N GLU A 22 -21.42 -0.02 19.86
CA GLU A 22 -21.84 -0.13 18.45
C GLU A 22 -23.13 0.65 18.19
N ASN A 23 -24.08 0.66 19.12
CA ASN A 23 -25.27 1.52 19.01
C ASN A 23 -24.89 3.01 18.96
N LYS A 24 -23.96 3.47 19.81
CA LYS A 24 -23.45 4.84 19.76
C LYS A 24 -22.80 5.13 18.41
N ARG A 25 -22.01 4.20 17.87
CA ARG A 25 -21.36 4.33 16.55
C ARG A 25 -22.39 4.41 15.42
N ALA A 26 -23.44 3.60 15.46
CA ALA A 26 -24.55 3.65 14.51
C ALA A 26 -25.23 5.03 14.49
N VAL A 27 -25.54 5.58 15.67
CA VAL A 27 -26.15 6.91 15.77
C VAL A 27 -25.21 8.00 15.25
N VAL A 28 -23.92 7.95 15.61
CA VAL A 28 -22.92 8.92 15.13
C VAL A 28 -22.76 8.86 13.61
N PHE A 29 -22.68 7.66 13.04
CA PHE A 29 -22.63 7.47 11.58
C PHE A 29 -23.88 8.07 10.93
N PHE A 30 -25.07 7.70 11.42
CA PHE A 30 -26.34 8.16 10.88
C PHE A 30 -26.44 9.69 10.86
N VAL A 31 -26.15 10.34 12.00
CA VAL A 31 -26.19 11.81 12.11
C VAL A 31 -25.20 12.43 11.12
N ARG A 32 -23.96 11.93 11.07
CA ARG A 32 -22.93 12.45 10.14
C ARG A 32 -23.31 12.26 8.67
N ALA A 33 -23.93 11.13 8.33
CA ALA A 33 -24.36 10.84 6.97
C ALA A 33 -25.52 11.75 6.53
N VAL A 34 -26.51 11.96 7.39
CA VAL A 34 -27.64 12.86 7.09
C VAL A 34 -27.19 14.32 6.99
N THR A 35 -26.30 14.78 7.88
CA THR A 35 -25.80 16.17 7.82
C THR A 35 -24.87 16.44 6.64
N ASN A 36 -24.21 15.41 6.11
CA ASN A 36 -23.30 15.50 4.96
C ASN A 36 -23.84 14.72 3.76
N ARG A 37 -25.17 14.72 3.59
CA ARG A 37 -25.86 13.91 2.59
C ARG A 37 -25.32 14.13 1.18
N SER A 38 -25.01 15.37 0.80
CA SER A 38 -24.45 15.70 -0.52
C SER A 38 -23.15 14.95 -0.82
N LEU A 39 -22.24 14.81 0.15
CA LEU A 39 -21.00 14.07 -0.01
C LEU A 39 -21.24 12.56 -0.16
N PHE A 40 -22.23 12.01 0.54
CA PHE A 40 -22.65 10.61 0.33
C PHE A 40 -23.28 10.40 -1.04
N GLU A 41 -24.10 11.32 -1.54
CA GLU A 41 -24.66 11.21 -2.89
C GLU A 41 -23.58 11.30 -3.97
N GLU A 42 -22.56 12.14 -3.78
CA GLU A 42 -21.41 12.20 -4.67
C GLU A 42 -20.64 10.88 -4.68
N LEU A 43 -20.42 10.28 -3.51
CA LEU A 43 -19.85 8.94 -3.39
C LEU A 43 -20.67 7.91 -4.17
N TYR A 44 -21.97 7.82 -3.92
CA TYR A 44 -22.84 6.83 -4.59
C TYR A 44 -22.90 7.06 -6.10
N SER A 45 -23.05 8.32 -6.53
CA SER A 45 -23.10 8.66 -7.95
C SER A 45 -21.81 8.26 -8.67
N PHE A 46 -20.65 8.41 -8.03
CA PHE A 46 -19.38 7.95 -8.58
C PHE A 46 -19.36 6.42 -8.71
N PHE A 47 -19.68 5.67 -7.65
CA PHE A 47 -19.62 4.21 -7.67
C PHE A 47 -20.71 3.54 -8.52
N ASP A 48 -21.86 4.19 -8.70
CA ASP A 48 -22.91 3.74 -9.62
C ASP A 48 -22.46 3.85 -11.09
N ALA A 49 -21.61 4.84 -11.40
CA ALA A 49 -20.99 5.02 -12.72
C ALA A 49 -19.65 4.27 -12.89
N TYR A 50 -19.08 3.77 -11.80
CA TYR A 50 -17.83 3.03 -11.79
C TYR A 50 -18.10 1.52 -11.86
N GLU A 51 -18.33 1.04 -13.09
CA GLU A 51 -18.80 -0.33 -13.38
C GLU A 51 -18.13 -1.46 -12.56
N PRO A 52 -16.78 -1.54 -12.42
CA PRO A 52 -16.16 -2.66 -11.69
C PRO A 52 -16.46 -2.69 -10.18
N MET A 53 -16.97 -1.59 -9.61
CA MET A 53 -17.37 -1.49 -8.19
C MET A 53 -18.87 -1.29 -8.00
N LYS A 54 -19.67 -1.44 -9.06
CA LYS A 54 -21.12 -1.22 -9.00
C LYS A 54 -21.78 -2.15 -7.98
N GLY A 55 -22.50 -1.57 -7.03
CA GLY A 55 -23.15 -2.31 -5.95
C GLY A 55 -22.19 -2.94 -4.93
N PHE A 56 -20.92 -2.53 -4.89
CA PHE A 56 -19.91 -3.02 -3.94
C PHE A 56 -20.33 -2.75 -2.48
N PHE A 57 -20.85 -1.56 -2.21
CA PHE A 57 -21.27 -1.17 -0.86
C PHE A 57 -22.43 -1.98 -0.29
N ASP A 58 -23.30 -2.52 -1.14
CA ASP A 58 -24.47 -3.27 -0.67
C ASP A 58 -24.19 -4.78 -0.61
N ARG A 59 -23.37 -5.28 -1.53
CA ARG A 59 -23.19 -6.73 -1.76
C ARG A 59 -21.91 -7.30 -1.16
N GLN A 60 -20.85 -6.50 -1.06
CA GLN A 60 -19.53 -6.98 -0.68
C GLN A 60 -19.05 -6.37 0.64
N ASP A 61 -19.00 -5.03 0.73
CA ASP A 61 -18.43 -4.35 1.89
C ASP A 61 -19.22 -3.06 2.26
N PRO A 62 -20.31 -3.19 3.04
CA PRO A 62 -21.03 -2.05 3.60
C PRO A 62 -20.17 -1.19 4.53
N ASP A 63 -19.20 -1.80 5.21
CA ASP A 63 -18.34 -1.15 6.19
C ASP A 63 -17.33 -0.20 5.53
N PHE A 64 -17.09 -0.34 4.23
CA PHE A 64 -16.24 0.56 3.47
C PHE A 64 -16.72 2.02 3.55
N GLN A 65 -18.04 2.23 3.66
CA GLN A 65 -18.65 3.55 3.80
C GLN A 65 -18.29 4.26 5.12
N GLU A 66 -17.72 3.54 6.11
CA GLU A 66 -17.15 4.16 7.30
C GLU A 66 -16.06 5.19 6.98
N VAL A 67 -15.39 5.07 5.82
CA VAL A 67 -14.41 6.05 5.33
C VAL A 67 -14.98 7.46 5.33
N MET A 68 -16.28 7.64 5.11
CA MET A 68 -16.89 8.97 5.11
C MET A 68 -16.98 9.56 6.52
N THR A 69 -17.34 8.75 7.52
CA THR A 69 -17.73 9.26 8.85
C THR A 69 -16.66 9.12 9.90
N ARG A 70 -15.63 8.29 9.69
CA ARG A 70 -14.55 8.04 10.65
C ARG A 70 -13.23 8.64 10.20
N VAL A 71 -12.33 8.81 11.15
CA VAL A 71 -10.96 9.26 10.87
C VAL A 71 -10.20 8.11 10.19
N PHE A 72 -9.92 8.29 8.91
CA PHE A 72 -9.17 7.40 8.02
C PHE A 72 -8.03 8.20 7.35
N LEU A 73 -7.07 7.48 6.79
CA LEU A 73 -5.92 7.94 5.99
C LEU A 73 -4.87 8.72 6.78
N PHE A 74 -5.27 9.82 7.43
CA PHE A 74 -4.39 10.66 8.22
C PHE A 74 -5.15 11.38 9.33
N LYS A 75 -4.40 11.90 10.30
CA LYS A 75 -4.90 12.64 11.46
C LYS A 75 -5.76 13.82 11.00
N ASN A 76 -6.93 13.94 11.64
CA ASN A 76 -7.89 15.02 11.38
C ASN A 76 -8.35 15.15 9.93
N SER A 77 -8.27 14.10 9.10
CA SER A 77 -8.86 14.13 7.77
C SER A 77 -10.32 14.57 7.84
N THR A 78 -10.74 15.42 6.92
CA THR A 78 -12.15 15.84 6.79
C THR A 78 -12.91 14.83 5.94
N MET A 79 -14.26 14.85 6.00
CA MET A 79 -15.07 13.98 5.14
C MET A 79 -14.84 14.26 3.65
N ARG A 80 -14.70 15.55 3.28
CA ARG A 80 -14.36 15.97 1.91
C ARG A 80 -13.02 15.38 1.45
N GLN A 81 -11.95 15.56 2.24
CA GLN A 81 -10.64 15.01 1.91
C GLN A 81 -10.65 13.49 1.76
N ARG A 82 -11.41 12.78 2.59
CA ARG A 82 -11.54 11.32 2.48
C ARG A 82 -12.32 10.90 1.25
N LEU A 83 -13.35 11.64 0.87
CA LEU A 83 -14.07 11.41 -0.37
C LEU A 83 -13.16 11.69 -1.57
N ASP A 84 -12.46 12.83 -1.61
CA ASP A 84 -11.51 13.16 -2.68
C ASP A 84 -10.47 12.06 -2.86
N ALA A 85 -9.81 11.65 -1.78
CA ALA A 85 -8.82 10.57 -1.81
C ALA A 85 -9.40 9.25 -2.35
N LEU A 86 -10.67 8.95 -2.05
CA LEU A 86 -11.36 7.78 -2.56
C LEU A 86 -11.61 7.91 -4.07
N LEU A 87 -12.20 9.04 -4.50
CA LEU A 87 -12.49 9.29 -5.91
C LEU A 87 -11.21 9.32 -6.75
N HIS A 88 -10.17 9.98 -6.27
CA HIS A 88 -8.86 10.02 -6.91
C HIS A 88 -8.26 8.63 -7.04
N HIS A 89 -8.28 7.84 -5.96
CA HIS A 89 -7.74 6.49 -5.98
C HIS A 89 -8.37 5.65 -7.08
N PHE A 90 -9.70 5.55 -7.13
CA PHE A 90 -10.39 4.75 -8.14
C PHE A 90 -10.28 5.36 -9.54
N THR A 91 -10.24 6.69 -9.66
CA THR A 91 -10.01 7.36 -10.95
C THR A 91 -8.64 6.97 -11.51
N ILE A 92 -7.57 7.13 -10.72
CA ILE A 92 -6.21 6.75 -11.11
C ILE A 92 -6.14 5.24 -11.37
N LEU A 93 -6.71 4.42 -10.51
CA LEU A 93 -6.71 2.96 -10.63
C LEU A 93 -7.27 2.48 -11.98
N ARG A 94 -8.40 3.05 -12.43
CA ARG A 94 -9.02 2.72 -13.72
C ARG A 94 -8.25 3.23 -14.94
N THR A 95 -7.32 4.17 -14.77
CA THR A 95 -6.39 4.51 -15.86
C THR A 95 -5.34 3.42 -16.09
N MET A 96 -4.97 2.68 -15.03
CA MET A 96 -3.86 1.73 -15.06
C MET A 96 -4.32 0.29 -15.26
N PHE A 97 -5.43 -0.12 -14.65
CA PHE A 97 -5.89 -1.51 -14.60
C PHE A 97 -7.24 -1.71 -15.32
N SER A 98 -7.48 -2.92 -15.83
CA SER A 98 -8.77 -3.25 -16.46
C SER A 98 -9.90 -3.32 -15.44
N ASP A 99 -11.15 -3.29 -15.91
CA ASP A 99 -12.31 -3.39 -15.03
C ASP A 99 -12.36 -4.77 -14.33
N GLU A 100 -11.94 -5.84 -15.02
CA GLU A 100 -11.82 -7.19 -14.46
C GLU A 100 -10.79 -7.26 -13.34
N VAL A 101 -9.63 -6.63 -13.55
CA VAL A 101 -8.56 -6.57 -12.54
C VAL A 101 -9.02 -5.82 -11.30
N ILE A 102 -9.66 -4.66 -11.49
CA ILE A 102 -10.22 -3.90 -10.38
C ILE A 102 -11.28 -4.74 -9.66
N HIS A 103 -12.16 -5.41 -10.40
CA HIS A 103 -13.18 -6.25 -9.79
C HIS A 103 -12.58 -7.36 -8.92
N GLU A 104 -11.59 -8.11 -9.44
CA GLU A 104 -10.92 -9.18 -8.69
C GLU A 104 -10.16 -8.66 -7.46
N LEU A 105 -9.59 -7.44 -7.52
CA LEU A 105 -8.90 -6.82 -6.38
C LEU A 105 -9.83 -6.55 -5.19
N TYR A 106 -11.05 -6.06 -5.44
CA TYR A 106 -11.98 -5.64 -4.37
C TYR A 106 -13.05 -6.68 -4.03
N TRP A 107 -13.48 -7.49 -5.00
CA TRP A 107 -14.53 -8.51 -4.81
C TRP A 107 -13.95 -9.91 -4.61
N GLY A 108 -12.80 -10.17 -5.21
CA GLY A 108 -12.16 -11.49 -5.24
C GLY A 108 -11.07 -11.66 -4.19
N LYS A 109 -10.01 -12.37 -4.58
CA LYS A 109 -8.86 -12.69 -3.71
C LYS A 109 -7.63 -11.83 -4.02
N GLY A 110 -7.74 -10.89 -4.96
CA GLY A 110 -6.63 -10.12 -5.51
C GLY A 110 -5.61 -10.98 -6.26
N TYR A 111 -4.43 -10.42 -6.50
CA TYR A 111 -3.43 -11.00 -7.39
C TYR A 111 -2.15 -11.38 -6.67
N THR A 112 -1.61 -12.55 -6.99
CA THR A 112 -0.23 -12.91 -6.62
C THR A 112 0.70 -12.31 -7.67
N LEU A 113 1.52 -11.35 -7.25
CA LEU A 113 2.45 -10.65 -8.13
C LEU A 113 3.79 -11.38 -8.26
N TRP A 114 4.16 -12.19 -7.26
CA TRP A 114 5.34 -13.05 -7.34
C TRP A 114 5.26 -14.16 -6.32
N LYS A 115 5.81 -15.32 -6.69
CA LYS A 115 6.00 -16.47 -5.81
C LYS A 115 7.41 -17.01 -6.01
N SER A 116 8.10 -17.27 -4.90
CA SER A 116 9.45 -17.81 -4.95
C SER A 116 9.46 -19.18 -5.63
N PRO A 117 10.34 -19.39 -6.63
CA PRO A 117 10.56 -20.72 -7.20
C PRO A 117 11.42 -21.60 -6.28
N ASP A 118 12.11 -21.01 -5.30
CA ASP A 118 12.91 -21.73 -4.33
C ASP A 118 12.03 -22.25 -3.18
N ALA A 119 11.79 -23.56 -3.16
CA ALA A 119 11.02 -24.23 -2.12
C ALA A 119 11.63 -24.07 -0.72
N SER A 120 12.94 -23.78 -0.62
CA SER A 120 13.59 -23.49 0.65
C SER A 120 13.32 -22.07 1.17
N LEU A 121 12.79 -21.17 0.33
CA LEU A 121 12.38 -19.81 0.68
C LEU A 121 11.00 -19.54 0.04
N PRO A 122 9.91 -20.15 0.55
CA PRO A 122 8.58 -20.07 -0.06
C PRO A 122 7.90 -18.74 0.27
N LEU A 123 8.44 -17.66 -0.29
CA LEU A 123 7.90 -16.31 -0.22
C LEU A 123 6.82 -16.09 -1.29
N GLU A 124 5.84 -15.25 -0.97
CA GLU A 124 4.80 -14.84 -1.91
C GLU A 124 4.46 -13.35 -1.69
N ALA A 125 4.41 -12.58 -2.77
CA ALA A 125 3.97 -11.19 -2.78
C ALA A 125 2.59 -11.08 -3.42
N ARG A 126 1.63 -10.48 -2.73
CA ARG A 126 0.24 -10.37 -3.19
C ARG A 126 -0.28 -8.93 -3.10
N LEU A 127 -1.02 -8.51 -4.12
CA LEU A 127 -1.76 -7.26 -4.16
C LEU A 127 -3.23 -7.55 -3.88
N ILE A 128 -3.75 -7.06 -2.75
CA ILE A 128 -5.12 -7.34 -2.29
C ILE A 128 -5.79 -6.08 -1.73
N PHE A 129 -7.12 -6.06 -1.73
CA PHE A 129 -7.88 -5.21 -0.84
C PHE A 129 -8.21 -5.98 0.44
N ASP A 130 -7.87 -5.42 1.60
CA ASP A 130 -8.23 -5.96 2.92
C ASP A 130 -9.13 -4.95 3.63
N THR A 131 -10.41 -5.30 3.78
CA THR A 131 -11.40 -4.48 4.50
C THR A 131 -10.89 -4.07 5.88
N GLY A 132 -10.18 -4.91 6.63
CA GLY A 132 -9.65 -4.59 7.96
C GLY A 132 -8.61 -3.46 7.96
N GLN A 133 -7.97 -3.23 6.82
CA GLN A 133 -6.87 -2.27 6.64
C GLN A 133 -7.29 -0.96 5.99
N ARG A 134 -8.57 -0.83 5.58
CA ARG A 134 -9.12 0.31 4.84
C ARG A 134 -8.91 1.71 5.47
N LYS A 135 -8.60 1.74 6.76
CA LYS A 135 -8.27 2.99 7.48
C LYS A 135 -6.96 3.61 7.04
N GLU A 136 -6.07 2.83 6.45
CA GLU A 136 -4.67 3.18 6.19
C GLU A 136 -4.32 3.09 4.70
N GLY A 137 -5.28 2.68 3.85
CA GLY A 137 -5.11 2.56 2.42
C GLY A 137 -6.34 1.91 1.78
N PHE A 138 -6.36 1.87 0.45
CA PHE A 138 -7.42 1.23 -0.34
C PHE A 138 -6.91 0.03 -1.15
N LEU A 139 -5.61 -0.24 -1.10
CA LEU A 139 -4.97 -1.47 -1.54
C LEU A 139 -3.82 -1.79 -0.58
N SER A 140 -3.39 -3.04 -0.62
CA SER A 140 -2.29 -3.51 0.21
C SER A 140 -1.37 -4.45 -0.55
N LEU A 141 -0.07 -4.26 -0.35
CA LEU A 141 0.95 -5.21 -0.78
C LEU A 141 1.31 -6.07 0.42
N TYR A 142 1.04 -7.37 0.33
CA TYR A 142 1.33 -8.35 1.37
C TYR A 142 2.52 -9.22 0.98
N LEU A 143 3.37 -9.52 1.95
CA LEU A 143 4.45 -10.50 1.86
C LEU A 143 4.15 -11.66 2.80
N TYR A 144 4.04 -12.86 2.23
CA TYR A 144 3.82 -14.12 2.95
C TYR A 144 5.09 -14.98 2.95
N HIS A 145 5.23 -15.83 3.96
CA HIS A 145 6.18 -16.92 4.02
C HIS A 145 5.46 -18.15 4.55
N GLU A 146 5.49 -19.27 3.82
CA GLU A 146 4.81 -20.52 4.22
C GLU A 146 3.29 -20.32 4.47
N GLY A 147 2.66 -19.40 3.73
CA GLY A 147 1.23 -19.07 3.87
C GLY A 147 0.91 -18.10 5.01
N GLU A 148 1.88 -17.79 5.88
CA GLU A 148 1.74 -16.83 6.97
C GLU A 148 2.14 -15.43 6.52
N MET A 149 1.32 -14.42 6.83
CA MET A 149 1.66 -13.02 6.54
C MET A 149 2.84 -12.59 7.41
N ILE A 150 3.84 -11.95 6.80
CA ILE A 150 5.04 -11.46 7.48
C ILE A 150 5.02 -9.94 7.60
N TYR A 151 4.81 -9.25 6.48
CA TYR A 151 4.63 -7.80 6.43
C TYR A 151 3.58 -7.44 5.39
N HIS A 152 2.95 -6.29 5.59
CA HIS A 152 2.16 -5.65 4.55
C HIS A 152 2.27 -4.13 4.62
N PHE A 153 2.10 -3.51 3.46
CA PHE A 153 1.86 -2.09 3.31
C PHE A 153 0.40 -1.85 2.98
N ASN A 154 -0.19 -0.82 3.58
CA ASN A 154 -1.46 -0.26 3.11
C ASN A 154 -1.16 1.05 2.38
N PHE A 155 -1.72 1.21 1.19
CA PHE A 155 -1.49 2.37 0.37
C PHE A 155 -2.74 2.77 -0.42
N ARG A 156 -2.70 3.96 -0.99
CA ARG A 156 -3.67 4.43 -1.98
C ARG A 156 -2.96 5.21 -3.08
N PHE A 157 -3.69 5.50 -4.14
CA PHE A 157 -3.31 6.47 -5.16
C PHE A 157 -4.04 7.78 -4.88
N ASP A 158 -3.38 8.90 -5.13
CA ASP A 158 -3.94 10.24 -4.98
C ASP A 158 -3.21 11.19 -5.93
N TYR A 159 -3.70 12.42 -6.07
CA TYR A 159 -2.94 13.49 -6.72
C TYR A 159 -2.18 14.27 -5.66
N ASN A 160 -0.88 14.48 -5.88
CA ASN A 160 -0.08 15.32 -4.99
C ASN A 160 -0.42 16.80 -5.13
N ALA A 161 0.20 17.64 -4.30
CA ALA A 161 0.00 19.09 -4.32
C ALA A 161 0.27 19.75 -5.69
N ASP A 162 1.05 19.12 -6.57
CA ASP A 162 1.33 19.57 -7.94
C ASP A 162 0.38 18.95 -8.98
N GLY A 163 -0.62 18.19 -8.54
CA GLY A 163 -1.63 17.53 -9.40
C GLY A 163 -1.14 16.26 -10.07
N ALA A 164 0.03 15.71 -9.70
CA ALA A 164 0.58 14.51 -10.31
C ALA A 164 0.09 13.22 -9.59
N PRO A 165 -0.31 12.17 -10.32
CA PRO A 165 -0.61 10.87 -9.73
C PRO A 165 0.56 10.34 -8.90
N SER A 166 0.27 10.01 -7.65
CA SER A 166 1.26 9.64 -6.64
C SER A 166 0.75 8.47 -5.80
N MET A 167 1.67 7.73 -5.17
CA MET A 167 1.33 6.71 -4.18
C MET A 167 1.48 7.25 -2.76
N TYR A 168 0.48 7.01 -1.91
CA TYR A 168 0.52 7.34 -0.49
C TYR A 168 0.43 6.07 0.35
N ILE A 169 1.50 5.75 1.06
CA ILE A 169 1.60 4.64 2.01
C ILE A 169 1.08 5.12 3.37
N GLY A 170 0.01 4.51 3.88
CA GLY A 170 -0.58 4.87 5.17
C GLY A 170 -0.15 3.98 6.34
N THR A 171 0.50 2.84 6.10
CA THR A 171 1.24 2.12 7.16
C THR A 171 2.18 1.08 6.55
N ILE A 172 3.13 0.63 7.36
CA ILE A 172 3.73 -0.70 7.27
C ILE A 172 3.44 -1.48 8.56
N GLN A 173 2.99 -2.72 8.45
CA GLN A 173 2.71 -3.57 9.61
C GLN A 173 3.38 -4.92 9.42
N GLY A 174 3.91 -5.46 10.52
CA GLY A 174 4.49 -6.80 10.58
C GLY A 174 3.63 -7.73 11.41
N SER A 175 3.80 -9.03 11.22
CA SER A 175 3.10 -10.03 12.01
C SER A 175 3.51 -9.99 13.48
N LYS A 176 2.55 -10.25 14.39
CA LYS A 176 2.77 -10.20 15.84
C LYS A 176 3.71 -11.29 16.36
N HIS A 177 3.86 -12.38 15.61
CA HIS A 177 4.62 -13.58 16.01
C HIS A 177 5.87 -13.79 15.12
N GLY A 178 6.52 -12.71 14.71
CA GLY A 178 7.43 -12.73 13.57
C GLY A 178 8.92 -12.64 13.86
N LEU A 179 9.42 -12.61 15.11
CA LEU A 179 10.85 -12.31 15.33
C LEU A 179 11.78 -13.43 14.83
N GLU A 180 11.48 -14.69 15.13
CA GLU A 180 12.28 -15.82 14.68
C GLU A 180 12.19 -15.99 13.16
N THR A 181 10.98 -15.91 12.61
CA THR A 181 10.73 -15.92 11.17
C THR A 181 11.46 -14.77 10.46
N THR A 182 11.46 -13.56 11.03
CA THR A 182 12.18 -12.40 10.48
C THR A 182 13.69 -12.65 10.46
N LYS A 183 14.26 -13.24 11.51
CA LYS A 183 15.70 -13.59 11.55
C LYS A 183 16.04 -14.65 10.50
N ALA A 184 15.23 -15.70 10.40
CA ALA A 184 15.43 -16.77 9.42
C ALA A 184 15.34 -16.23 7.98
N LEU A 185 14.31 -15.43 7.69
CA LEU A 185 14.13 -14.78 6.41
C LEU A 185 15.26 -13.81 6.10
N THR A 186 15.71 -13.01 7.07
CA THR A 186 16.85 -12.09 6.87
C THR A 186 18.10 -12.86 6.45
N LYS A 187 18.35 -14.04 7.02
CA LYS A 187 19.48 -14.90 6.61
C LYS A 187 19.31 -15.41 5.18
N LYS A 188 18.12 -15.92 4.83
CA LYS A 188 17.81 -16.44 3.49
C LYS A 188 17.82 -15.33 2.42
N LEU A 189 17.45 -14.10 2.79
CA LEU A 189 17.54 -12.90 1.96
C LEU A 189 18.93 -12.23 2.01
N PHE A 190 19.98 -12.98 2.33
CA PHE A 190 21.37 -12.49 2.36
C PHE A 190 21.54 -11.19 3.18
N GLY A 191 20.99 -11.18 4.39
CA GLY A 191 21.03 -10.06 5.31
C GLY A 191 20.09 -8.90 4.95
N TYR A 192 19.21 -9.05 3.96
CA TYR A 192 18.20 -8.05 3.64
C TYR A 192 16.98 -8.28 4.52
N ARG A 193 16.59 -7.28 5.31
CA ARG A 193 15.48 -7.43 6.27
C ARG A 193 14.16 -7.54 5.48
N PRO A 194 13.24 -8.43 5.85
CA PRO A 194 11.96 -8.58 5.15
C PRO A 194 11.15 -7.27 5.03
N LYS A 195 11.21 -6.40 6.05
CA LYS A 195 10.60 -5.07 6.04
C LYS A 195 11.14 -4.17 4.91
N ASN A 196 12.46 -4.23 4.66
CA ASN A 196 13.10 -3.54 3.56
C ASN A 196 12.80 -4.19 2.22
N PHE A 197 12.80 -5.53 2.18
CA PHE A 197 12.49 -6.27 0.96
C PHE A 197 11.08 -5.97 0.42
N ILE A 198 10.06 -5.92 1.28
CA ILE A 198 8.72 -5.52 0.83
C ILE A 198 8.66 -4.05 0.38
N LEU A 199 9.47 -3.15 0.95
CA LEU A 199 9.58 -1.77 0.47
C LEU A 199 10.22 -1.71 -0.92
N TYR A 200 11.24 -2.54 -1.16
CA TYR A 200 11.82 -2.70 -2.48
C TYR A 200 10.78 -3.20 -3.51
N LEU A 201 9.97 -4.20 -3.17
CA LEU A 201 8.87 -4.64 -4.04
C LEU A 201 7.83 -3.52 -4.28
N MET A 202 7.57 -2.67 -3.28
CA MET A 202 6.72 -1.50 -3.45
C MET A 202 7.34 -0.46 -4.41
N ARG A 203 8.64 -0.20 -4.29
CA ARG A 203 9.41 0.67 -5.20
C ARG A 203 9.30 0.18 -6.64
N ILE A 204 9.56 -1.11 -6.89
CA ILE A 204 9.42 -1.71 -8.22
C ILE A 204 7.97 -1.63 -8.72
N PHE A 205 6.98 -1.84 -7.86
CA PHE A 205 5.57 -1.71 -8.23
C PHE A 205 5.24 -0.28 -8.69
N VAL A 206 5.60 0.73 -7.91
CA VAL A 206 5.43 2.16 -8.23
C VAL A 206 6.15 2.54 -9.52
N GLN A 207 7.39 2.08 -9.70
CA GLN A 207 8.18 2.30 -10.91
C GLN A 207 7.50 1.72 -12.15
N THR A 208 6.99 0.49 -12.04
CA THR A 208 6.32 -0.22 -13.14
C THR A 208 5.05 0.49 -13.58
N LEU A 209 4.35 1.18 -12.67
CA LEU A 209 3.18 2.02 -12.96
C LEU A 209 3.54 3.37 -13.60
N GLY A 210 4.83 3.74 -13.67
CA GLY A 210 5.26 5.05 -14.15
C GLY A 210 5.01 6.19 -13.16
N ILE A 211 4.65 5.87 -11.91
CA ILE A 211 4.41 6.86 -10.85
C ILE A 211 5.76 7.35 -10.32
N ARG A 212 5.95 8.67 -10.27
CA ARG A 212 7.23 9.30 -9.89
C ARG A 212 7.34 9.65 -8.41
N ASP A 213 6.20 9.77 -7.74
CA ASP A 213 6.14 10.26 -6.37
C ASP A 213 5.49 9.23 -5.45
N MET A 214 6.22 8.92 -4.38
CA MET A 214 5.80 8.02 -3.32
C MET A 214 5.95 8.73 -1.99
N TYR A 215 4.88 8.75 -1.21
CA TYR A 215 4.80 9.40 0.09
C TYR A 215 4.47 8.36 1.16
N ALA A 216 5.04 8.50 2.36
CA ALA A 216 4.69 7.66 3.50
C ALA A 216 4.17 8.50 4.66
N ILE A 217 3.19 7.98 5.38
CA ILE A 217 2.63 8.66 6.54
C ILE A 217 3.71 8.90 7.60
N THR A 218 3.72 10.09 8.19
CA THR A 218 4.57 10.39 9.34
C THR A 218 3.94 9.90 10.64
N ASP A 219 4.73 9.76 11.70
CA ASP A 219 4.22 9.49 13.04
C ASP A 219 3.18 10.52 13.48
N GLU A 220 3.35 11.78 13.08
CA GLU A 220 2.43 12.88 13.40
C GLU A 220 1.12 12.75 12.60
N GLY A 221 1.22 12.38 11.33
CA GLY A 221 0.09 12.12 10.44
C GLY A 221 -0.71 10.88 10.80
N PHE A 222 -0.10 9.90 11.49
CA PHE A 222 -0.79 8.66 11.82
C PHE A 222 -1.92 8.88 12.84
N TYR A 223 -3.17 8.62 12.44
CA TYR A 223 -4.37 8.98 13.22
C TYR A 223 -4.39 8.36 14.62
N THR A 224 -3.79 7.19 14.83
CA THR A 224 -3.77 6.54 16.16
C THR A 224 -2.79 7.18 17.16
N ASN A 225 -1.86 8.00 16.68
CA ASN A 225 -0.95 8.80 17.50
C ASN A 225 -1.58 10.13 17.95
N SER A 226 -2.81 10.45 17.52
CA SER A 226 -3.53 11.65 17.97
C SER A 226 -4.08 11.50 19.40
N HIS A 227 -3.62 12.35 20.31
CA HIS A 227 -3.98 12.38 21.73
C HIS A 227 -5.49 12.47 22.01
N LEU A 228 -6.28 13.07 21.11
CA LEU A 228 -7.73 13.26 21.26
C LEU A 228 -8.53 11.94 21.31
N LEU A 229 -7.95 10.82 20.83
CA LEU A 229 -8.57 9.49 20.89
C LEU A 229 -8.08 8.66 22.10
N ARG A 230 -7.16 9.18 22.92
CA ARG A 230 -6.48 8.43 23.99
C ARG A 230 -6.33 9.23 25.28
N GLY A 231 -7.13 8.88 26.28
CA GLY A 231 -6.95 9.31 27.67
C GLY A 231 -5.74 8.71 28.39
N ASN A 232 -4.88 7.92 27.74
CA ASN A 232 -3.54 7.54 28.23
C ASN A 232 -2.78 6.59 27.26
N ARG A 233 -1.44 6.62 27.35
CA ARG A 233 -0.41 5.63 26.89
C ARG A 233 0.24 5.85 25.52
N SER A 234 1.55 6.14 25.61
CA SER A 234 2.69 5.87 24.69
C SER A 234 2.45 5.70 23.18
N LYS A 235 3.37 6.27 22.37
CA LYS A 235 3.50 6.01 20.92
C LYS A 235 3.42 4.50 20.68
N LYS A 236 2.47 4.08 19.85
CA LYS A 236 2.24 2.65 19.53
C LYS A 236 3.09 2.18 18.35
N THR A 237 3.52 3.11 17.51
CA THR A 237 4.24 2.80 16.27
C THR A 237 5.17 3.98 15.95
N ASN A 238 6.40 3.66 15.56
CA ASN A 238 7.41 4.60 15.09
C ASN A 238 7.76 4.22 13.65
N PHE A 239 7.27 5.04 12.73
CA PHE A 239 7.48 4.90 11.29
C PHE A 239 8.61 5.80 10.80
N ASP A 240 8.72 7.00 11.36
CA ASP A 240 9.66 8.04 10.91
C ASP A 240 11.11 7.53 10.89
N ASP A 241 11.55 6.81 11.92
CA ASP A 241 12.91 6.25 11.98
C ASP A 241 13.18 5.33 10.78
N PHE A 242 12.20 4.49 10.43
CA PHE A 242 12.32 3.60 9.27
C PHE A 242 12.30 4.38 7.96
N TRP A 243 11.42 5.37 7.80
CA TRP A 243 11.39 6.16 6.57
C TRP A 243 12.69 6.95 6.37
N ASN A 244 13.22 7.55 7.43
CA ASN A 244 14.47 8.29 7.40
C ASN A 244 15.66 7.38 7.05
N ASP A 245 15.74 6.18 7.62
CA ASP A 245 16.73 5.16 7.26
C ASP A 245 16.66 4.78 5.76
N GLU A 246 15.46 4.84 5.18
CA GLU A 246 15.20 4.55 3.77
C GLU A 246 15.30 5.78 2.85
N GLY A 247 15.83 6.89 3.36
CA GLY A 247 16.12 8.11 2.60
C GLY A 247 14.95 9.06 2.44
N ALA A 248 13.92 8.96 3.30
CA ALA A 248 12.80 9.88 3.26
C ALA A 248 13.21 11.32 3.57
N VAL A 249 12.55 12.27 2.91
CA VAL A 249 12.78 13.70 3.08
C VAL A 249 11.46 14.43 3.25
N ALA A 250 11.44 15.43 4.14
CA ALA A 250 10.26 16.26 4.36
C ALA A 250 9.82 16.95 3.06
N ASP A 251 8.52 17.01 2.84
CA ASP A 251 7.92 17.75 1.72
C ASP A 251 7.07 18.89 2.28
N GLY A 252 7.43 20.13 1.93
CA GLY A 252 6.76 21.32 2.45
C GLY A 252 5.30 21.48 1.99
N LYS A 253 4.86 20.70 0.99
CA LYS A 253 3.49 20.74 0.48
C LYS A 253 2.60 19.63 1.05
N GLU A 254 3.18 18.63 1.70
CA GLU A 254 2.48 17.44 2.18
C GLU A 254 2.58 17.31 3.72
N GLN A 255 1.72 18.01 4.45
CA GLN A 255 1.83 18.14 5.92
C GLN A 255 1.94 16.81 6.69
N TRP A 256 1.20 15.78 6.29
CA TRP A 256 1.08 14.51 7.05
C TRP A 256 1.96 13.40 6.51
N TYR A 257 2.71 13.68 5.45
CA TYR A 257 3.46 12.67 4.71
C TYR A 257 4.91 13.12 4.51
N ILE A 258 5.80 12.15 4.36
CA ILE A 258 7.20 12.35 4.01
C ILE A 258 7.46 11.71 2.66
N ARG A 259 8.26 12.35 1.81
CA ARG A 259 8.57 11.84 0.47
C ARG A 259 9.60 10.74 0.57
N LEU A 260 9.33 9.58 -0.03
CA LEU A 260 10.26 8.46 -0.14
C LEU A 260 10.87 8.40 -1.54
N PRO A 261 12.17 8.08 -1.67
CA PRO A 261 12.75 7.82 -2.98
C PRO A 261 12.14 6.55 -3.58
N ILE A 262 11.76 6.63 -4.86
CA ILE A 262 11.23 5.50 -5.62
C ILE A 262 12.32 4.51 -6.01
N GLU A 263 13.59 4.92 -6.01
CA GLU A 263 14.75 4.07 -6.31
C GLU A 263 15.35 3.45 -5.04
N GLU A 264 15.83 2.21 -5.14
CA GLU A 264 16.64 1.57 -4.11
C GLU A 264 18.11 1.70 -4.51
N LYS A 265 18.94 2.28 -3.64
CA LYS A 265 20.37 2.39 -3.93
C LYS A 265 21.06 1.03 -3.83
N ARG A 266 21.51 0.50 -4.97
CA ARG A 266 22.49 -0.59 -5.02
C ARG A 266 23.89 -0.06 -4.69
N ARG A 267 24.56 -0.69 -3.72
CA ARG A 267 25.91 -0.32 -3.29
C ARG A 267 26.93 -0.98 -4.20
N LYS A 268 27.90 -0.21 -4.67
CA LYS A 268 29.00 -0.71 -5.51
C LYS A 268 30.14 -1.27 -4.66
N TYR A 269 31.09 -1.95 -5.29
CA TYR A 269 32.17 -2.71 -4.65
C TYR A 269 32.93 -1.93 -3.56
N ASP A 270 33.22 -0.66 -3.82
CA ASP A 270 33.98 0.22 -2.93
C ASP A 270 33.16 0.75 -1.75
N GLU A 271 31.83 0.79 -1.88
CA GLU A 271 30.91 1.19 -0.79
C GLU A 271 30.64 0.04 0.18
N ILE A 272 31.05 -1.20 -0.17
CA ILE A 272 30.81 -2.41 0.61
C ILE A 272 32.11 -2.87 1.28
N LYS A 273 32.08 -2.96 2.61
CA LYS A 273 33.17 -3.57 3.40
C LYS A 273 33.49 -4.97 2.85
N SER A 274 34.78 -5.26 2.67
CA SER A 274 35.29 -6.51 2.06
C SER A 274 34.57 -7.78 2.50
N GLN A 275 34.45 -8.00 3.81
CA GLN A 275 33.78 -9.16 4.42
C GLN A 275 32.27 -9.30 4.11
N LYS A 276 31.62 -8.24 3.61
CA LYS A 276 30.19 -8.23 3.23
C LYS A 276 29.96 -8.31 1.71
N ARG A 277 31.00 -8.22 0.88
CA ARG A 277 30.86 -8.15 -0.58
C ARG A 277 30.14 -9.37 -1.16
N ASN A 278 30.50 -10.58 -0.75
CA ASN A 278 29.81 -11.79 -1.20
C ASN A 278 28.33 -11.84 -0.77
N LEU A 279 28.01 -11.32 0.42
CA LEU A 279 26.64 -11.24 0.91
C LEU A 279 25.79 -10.30 0.04
N PHE A 280 26.31 -9.11 -0.27
CA PHE A 280 25.64 -8.14 -1.15
C PHE A 280 25.52 -8.65 -2.58
N ARG A 281 26.55 -9.29 -3.12
CA ARG A 281 26.50 -9.93 -4.45
C ARG A 281 25.35 -10.93 -4.54
N LYS A 282 25.26 -11.86 -3.58
CA LYS A 282 24.17 -12.86 -3.54
C LYS A 282 22.80 -12.21 -3.37
N ARG A 283 22.69 -11.14 -2.57
CA ARG A 283 21.45 -10.37 -2.42
C ARG A 283 21.00 -9.78 -3.76
N TYR A 284 21.89 -9.11 -4.49
CA TYR A 284 21.52 -8.47 -5.75
C TYR A 284 21.22 -9.50 -6.84
N LEU A 285 21.98 -10.60 -6.93
CA LEU A 285 21.61 -11.72 -7.79
C LEU A 285 20.22 -12.26 -7.47
N LEU A 286 19.85 -12.39 -6.19
CA LEU A 286 18.49 -12.78 -5.81
C LEU A 286 17.46 -11.75 -6.28
N MET A 287 17.73 -10.44 -6.18
CA MET A 287 16.79 -9.43 -6.67
C MET A 287 16.64 -9.49 -8.20
N ASP A 288 17.74 -9.77 -8.90
CA ASP A 288 17.77 -9.92 -10.35
C ASP A 288 16.93 -11.11 -10.85
N THR A 289 16.71 -12.14 -10.03
CA THR A 289 15.80 -13.23 -10.36
C THR A 289 14.34 -12.90 -10.05
N ILE A 290 14.08 -12.07 -9.04
CA ILE A 290 12.74 -11.74 -8.56
C ILE A 290 12.07 -10.68 -9.44
N VAL A 291 12.79 -9.61 -9.74
CA VAL A 291 12.21 -8.40 -10.32
C VAL A 291 11.61 -8.60 -11.71
N PRO A 292 12.26 -9.30 -12.66
CA PRO A 292 11.67 -9.48 -13.99
C PRO A 292 10.29 -10.15 -13.95
N ALA A 293 10.13 -11.25 -13.21
CA ALA A 293 8.86 -11.95 -13.08
C ALA A 293 7.81 -11.11 -12.33
N TYR A 294 8.22 -10.35 -11.32
CA TYR A 294 7.33 -9.44 -10.59
C TYR A 294 6.81 -8.30 -11.49
N ILE A 295 7.68 -7.70 -12.32
CA ILE A 295 7.30 -6.68 -13.31
C ILE A 295 6.35 -7.26 -14.36
N GLU A 296 6.65 -8.46 -14.87
CA GLU A 296 5.79 -9.15 -15.84
C GLU A 296 4.39 -9.37 -15.27
N ALA A 297 4.28 -9.86 -14.04
CA ALA A 297 3.00 -10.06 -13.37
C ALA A 297 2.21 -8.75 -13.23
N ILE A 298 2.87 -7.65 -12.84
CA ILE A 298 2.22 -6.32 -12.74
C ILE A 298 1.72 -5.83 -14.09
N ARG A 299 2.56 -5.94 -15.14
CA ARG A 299 2.20 -5.55 -16.51
C ARG A 299 1.03 -6.37 -17.05
N GLY A 300 0.93 -7.64 -16.67
CA GLY A 300 -0.20 -8.50 -17.01
C GLY A 300 -1.54 -8.02 -16.44
N LEU A 301 -1.53 -7.12 -15.45
CA LEU A 301 -2.74 -6.50 -14.89
C LEU A 301 -3.16 -5.23 -15.64
N PHE A 302 -2.30 -4.69 -16.51
CA PHE A 302 -2.56 -3.41 -17.15
C PHE A 302 -3.76 -3.46 -18.08
N ARG A 303 -4.50 -2.35 -18.09
CA ARG A 303 -5.53 -2.10 -19.09
C ARG A 303 -4.89 -2.02 -20.48
N GLU A 304 -5.64 -2.45 -21.50
CA GLU A 304 -5.26 -2.27 -22.90
C GLU A 304 -4.97 -0.79 -23.21
N GLY A 305 -3.83 -0.51 -23.84
CA GLY A 305 -3.38 0.85 -24.15
C GLY A 305 -2.67 1.58 -22.99
N PHE A 306 -2.67 1.02 -21.77
CA PHE A 306 -1.85 1.55 -20.69
C PHE A 306 -0.41 1.00 -20.80
N ALA A 307 0.47 1.80 -21.38
CA ALA A 307 1.90 1.48 -21.55
C ALA A 307 2.75 2.59 -20.93
N PRO A 308 2.84 2.68 -19.58
CA PRO A 308 3.61 3.71 -18.93
C PRO A 308 5.11 3.53 -19.22
N VAL A 309 5.82 4.65 -19.38
CA VAL A 309 7.28 4.64 -19.23
C VAL A 309 7.59 4.48 -17.75
N PRO A 310 8.39 3.48 -17.33
CA PRO A 310 8.77 3.33 -15.93
C PRO A 310 9.39 4.60 -15.38
N SER A 311 9.05 4.98 -14.14
CA SER A 311 9.56 6.22 -13.55
C SER A 311 11.03 6.15 -13.13
N ALA A 312 11.55 4.93 -12.94
CA ALA A 312 12.96 4.61 -12.83
C ALA A 312 13.20 3.19 -13.38
N VAL A 313 14.47 2.86 -13.66
CA VAL A 313 14.87 1.52 -14.11
C VAL A 313 15.83 0.93 -13.09
N ASP A 314 15.34 -0.04 -12.31
CA ASP A 314 16.21 -0.80 -11.41
C ASP A 314 17.12 -1.75 -12.21
N GLU A 315 18.39 -1.88 -11.81
CA GLU A 315 19.34 -2.81 -12.44
C GLU A 315 18.85 -4.28 -12.39
N ALA A 316 17.98 -4.63 -11.44
CA ALA A 316 17.32 -5.94 -11.39
C ALA A 316 16.40 -6.21 -12.57
N ALA A 317 15.80 -5.16 -13.13
CA ALA A 317 14.83 -5.27 -14.23
C ALA A 317 15.49 -5.59 -15.57
N ILE A 318 16.82 -5.42 -15.67
CA ILE A 318 17.60 -5.72 -16.88
C ILE A 318 17.77 -7.23 -16.99
N VAL A 319 17.13 -7.83 -17.98
CA VAL A 319 17.17 -9.29 -18.25
C VAL A 319 18.37 -9.71 -19.08
N ASP A 320 18.81 -8.89 -20.04
CA ASP A 320 19.98 -9.18 -20.86
C ASP A 320 21.23 -8.61 -20.19
N LYS A 321 21.91 -9.48 -19.43
CA LYS A 321 23.11 -9.13 -18.67
C LYS A 321 24.33 -9.76 -19.32
N PRO A 322 25.47 -9.05 -19.40
CA PRO A 322 26.68 -9.60 -20.00
C PRO A 322 27.17 -10.82 -19.21
N ALA A 323 27.91 -11.71 -19.87
CA ALA A 323 28.35 -12.99 -19.28
C ALA A 323 29.22 -12.83 -18.03
N ASP A 324 29.90 -11.69 -17.90
CA ASP A 324 30.78 -11.31 -16.79
C ASP A 324 30.11 -10.33 -15.80
N TYR A 325 28.78 -10.24 -15.81
CA TYR A 325 28.02 -9.38 -14.90
C TYR A 325 28.30 -9.71 -13.43
N ASP A 326 28.83 -8.73 -12.70
CA ASP A 326 28.89 -8.72 -11.24
C ASP A 326 27.98 -7.58 -10.74
N PRO A 327 26.91 -7.87 -9.98
CA PRO A 327 25.98 -6.85 -9.50
C PRO A 327 26.59 -5.87 -8.48
N ILE A 328 27.80 -6.13 -7.98
CA ILE A 328 28.54 -5.15 -7.17
C ILE A 328 29.66 -4.45 -7.95
N GLU A 329 29.84 -4.74 -9.25
CA GLU A 329 30.88 -4.16 -10.11
C GLU A 329 32.29 -4.32 -9.52
N ALA A 330 32.65 -5.56 -9.14
CA ALA A 330 34.01 -5.82 -8.70
C ALA A 330 35.01 -5.52 -9.83
N PRO A 331 36.18 -4.92 -9.54
CA PRO A 331 37.24 -4.76 -10.53
C PRO A 331 37.59 -6.10 -11.18
N LYS A 332 37.75 -6.10 -12.50
CA LYS A 332 38.28 -7.26 -13.24
C LYS A 332 39.76 -7.44 -12.87
N GLU A 333 40.13 -8.65 -12.47
CA GLU A 333 41.53 -9.03 -12.18
C GLU A 333 42.41 -9.00 -13.43
#